data_AF-A0A0R2VEE4-F1
#
_entry.id   AF-A0A0R2VEE4-F1
#
_cell.length_a   1.000
_cell.length_b   1.000
_cell.length_c   1.000
_cell.angle_alpha   90.00
_cell.angle_beta   90.00
_cell.angle_gamma   90.00
#
_symmetry.space_group_name_H-M   'P 1'
#
loop_
_entity.id
_entity.type
_entity.pdbx_description
1 polymer ?
#
loop_
_entity_poly.entity_id
_entity_poly.type
_entity_poly.pdbx_seq_one_letter_code
_entity_poly.pdbx_strand_id
1 'polypeptide(L)'
;MEQGKMIMVIGSLNANPADREISRDNIRSVQLFGADKKAIEVPFFNSWGELGMSSMAVHPDDAMQLYFATSSEVFLFDLNKGTHENLQIPNLTDIHEISIIGEELWISNTKHDEIVSYNIRKKAVERRVDLSDFASSSAEDIENGEGVEVVDKFHCNLVFQGYDQHVYILVHHTSGRQLIKRIAQKFIKSQGNGGVVNIDTQRRYPLNFKAPHSVRCINDEYWVFDSGHFELKVFNKDWQWKKTIDTKGFGRGGEYSAATNRYYAGVSATRKRYLGLFPGGDAIPNMVQVVDAGAYKVIDTVAVPNVEQINNVYCLDTAVATKLLEL
;
A
#
# COMPACT_ATOMS: atom_id res chain seq x y z
N MET A 1 2.84 5.29 -21.67
CA MET A 1 1.62 5.42 -20.84
C MET A 1 0.40 5.44 -21.76
N GLU A 2 -0.77 5.16 -21.23
CA GLU A 2 -2.04 5.11 -21.97
C GLU A 2 -2.49 6.51 -22.42
N GLN A 3 -3.09 6.62 -23.60
CA GLN A 3 -3.66 7.88 -24.08
C GLN A 3 -4.96 8.18 -23.32
N GLY A 4 -5.09 9.38 -22.74
CA GLY A 4 -6.26 9.76 -21.94
C GLY A 4 -6.21 9.36 -20.46
N LYS A 5 -5.11 8.73 -20.01
CA LYS A 5 -4.82 8.47 -18.60
C LYS A 5 -3.52 9.12 -18.18
N MET A 6 -3.40 9.42 -16.90
CA MET A 6 -2.14 9.78 -16.23
C MET A 6 -1.88 8.84 -15.08
N ILE A 7 -0.61 8.57 -14.81
CA ILE A 7 -0.20 7.77 -13.66
C ILE A 7 0.02 8.72 -12.50
N MET A 8 -0.74 8.56 -11.42
CA MET A 8 -0.51 9.27 -10.17
C MET A 8 0.36 8.42 -9.26
N VAL A 9 1.40 9.01 -8.69
CA VAL A 9 2.22 8.40 -7.65
C VAL A 9 1.99 9.17 -6.35
N ILE A 10 1.69 8.43 -5.29
CA ILE A 10 1.69 8.94 -3.92
C ILE A 10 2.96 8.46 -3.23
N GLY A 11 3.74 9.40 -2.70
CA GLY A 11 4.95 9.12 -1.94
C GLY A 11 5.09 10.00 -0.72
N SER A 12 6.05 9.66 0.14
CA SER A 12 6.26 10.31 1.43
C SER A 12 7.73 10.29 1.86
N LEU A 13 8.00 10.91 3.01
CA LEU A 13 9.18 10.59 3.81
C LEU A 13 9.16 9.12 4.24
N ASN A 14 10.35 8.60 4.55
CA ASN A 14 10.48 7.37 5.30
C ASN A 14 9.92 7.58 6.73
N ALA A 15 9.14 6.61 7.20
CA ALA A 15 8.59 6.62 8.56
C ALA A 15 9.70 6.64 9.62
N ASN A 16 10.82 5.93 9.38
CA ASN A 16 11.99 5.96 10.27
C ASN A 16 12.85 7.20 9.97
N PRO A 17 13.03 8.14 10.93
CA PRO A 17 13.86 9.33 10.74
C PRO A 17 15.31 9.03 10.32
N ALA A 18 15.86 7.88 10.75
CA ALA A 18 17.23 7.50 10.42
C ALA A 18 17.43 7.11 8.93
N ASP A 19 16.35 6.86 8.19
CA ASP A 19 16.39 6.59 6.75
C ASP A 19 16.10 7.83 5.90
N ARG A 20 15.87 9.00 6.52
CA ARG A 20 15.52 10.22 5.79
C ARG A 20 16.77 10.88 5.23
N GLU A 21 16.70 11.28 3.97
CA GLU A 21 17.73 11.96 3.19
C GLU A 21 17.27 13.34 2.70
N ILE A 22 15.96 13.57 2.64
CA ILE A 22 15.37 14.86 2.26
C ILE A 22 14.44 15.37 3.38
N SER A 23 14.34 16.70 3.49
CA SER A 23 13.43 17.32 4.45
C SER A 23 11.98 17.26 3.96
N ARG A 24 11.03 17.39 4.90
CA ARG A 24 9.60 17.38 4.60
C ARG A 24 9.20 18.41 3.53
N ASP A 25 9.79 19.61 3.55
CA ASP A 25 9.49 20.68 2.59
C ASP A 25 9.92 20.36 1.15
N ASN A 26 10.84 19.40 0.99
CA ASN A 26 11.35 18.95 -0.31
C ASN A 26 10.60 17.72 -0.85
N ILE A 27 9.62 17.21 -0.12
CA ILE A 27 8.77 16.10 -0.56
C ILE A 27 7.71 16.59 -1.52
N ARG A 28 7.50 15.83 -2.59
CA ARG A 28 6.44 16.00 -3.59
C ARG A 28 5.52 14.80 -3.50
N SER A 29 4.57 14.90 -2.57
CA SER A 29 3.83 13.74 -2.10
C SER A 29 2.87 13.19 -3.13
N VAL A 30 2.32 14.05 -4.00
CA VAL A 30 1.46 13.65 -5.12
C VAL A 30 2.08 14.16 -6.40
N GLN A 31 2.35 13.24 -7.32
CA GLN A 31 2.95 13.52 -8.62
C GLN A 31 2.17 12.80 -9.72
N LEU A 32 2.01 13.45 -10.87
CA LEU A 32 1.35 12.92 -12.05
C LEU A 32 2.36 12.72 -13.17
N PHE A 33 2.19 11.64 -13.94
CA PHE A 33 3.03 11.31 -15.06
C PHE A 33 2.17 11.12 -16.32
N GLY A 34 2.46 11.91 -17.34
CA GLY A 34 1.84 11.83 -18.66
C GLY A 34 2.65 10.98 -19.64
N ALA A 35 2.28 11.00 -20.92
CA ALA A 35 2.94 10.19 -21.95
C ALA A 35 4.46 10.44 -22.09
N ASP A 36 4.93 11.64 -21.75
CA ASP A 36 6.35 12.02 -21.77
C ASP A 36 7.15 11.51 -20.55
N LYS A 37 6.46 10.83 -19.62
CA LYS A 37 7.02 10.26 -18.38
C LYS A 37 7.69 11.28 -17.47
N LYS A 38 7.39 12.56 -17.62
CA LYS A 38 7.89 13.59 -16.70
C LYS A 38 6.98 13.67 -15.49
N ALA A 39 7.60 13.83 -14.32
CA ALA A 39 6.89 14.11 -13.10
C ALA A 39 6.32 15.53 -13.15
N ILE A 40 5.02 15.65 -12.89
CA ILE A 40 4.32 16.90 -12.69
C ILE A 40 3.82 16.90 -11.25
N GLU A 41 4.34 17.82 -10.45
CA GLU A 41 3.97 17.94 -9.05
C GLU A 41 2.54 18.44 -8.91
N VAL A 42 1.83 17.99 -7.87
CA VAL A 42 0.56 18.59 -7.43
C VAL A 42 0.83 19.38 -6.14
N PRO A 43 1.17 20.68 -6.22
CA PRO A 43 1.74 21.41 -5.09
C PRO A 43 0.81 21.53 -3.89
N PHE A 44 -0.50 21.48 -4.13
CA PHE A 44 -1.53 21.51 -3.11
C PHE A 44 -1.25 20.55 -1.94
N PHE A 45 -0.73 19.35 -2.21
CA PHE A 45 -0.46 18.32 -1.20
C PHE A 45 0.91 18.43 -0.53
N ASN A 46 1.76 19.39 -0.92
CA ASN A 46 3.13 19.47 -0.42
C ASN A 46 3.20 19.74 1.08
N SER A 47 2.21 20.38 1.70
CA SER A 47 2.18 20.66 3.14
C SER A 47 1.35 19.65 3.96
N TRP A 48 0.81 18.61 3.34
CA TRP A 48 -0.17 17.73 3.97
C TRP A 48 0.47 16.54 4.67
N GLY A 49 0.09 16.32 5.94
CA GLY A 49 0.59 15.22 6.76
C GLY A 49 2.07 15.37 7.15
N GLU A 50 2.43 14.82 8.31
CA GLU A 50 3.80 14.88 8.84
C GLU A 50 4.82 14.24 7.89
N LEU A 51 4.43 13.15 7.22
CA LEU A 51 5.29 12.43 6.26
C LEU A 51 4.92 12.72 4.80
N GLY A 52 3.71 13.23 4.55
CA GLY A 52 3.06 13.25 3.24
C GLY A 52 1.73 12.49 3.26
N MET A 53 1.16 12.33 2.06
CA MET A 53 0.00 11.51 1.76
C MET A 53 0.38 10.02 1.73
N SER A 54 -0.58 9.15 2.09
CA SER A 54 -0.42 7.70 2.11
C SER A 54 -1.12 7.04 0.93
N SER A 55 -2.42 7.31 0.74
CA SER A 55 -3.27 6.60 -0.21
C SER A 55 -4.47 7.45 -0.67
N MET A 56 -5.18 6.94 -1.66
CA MET A 56 -6.38 7.55 -2.25
C MET A 56 -7.40 6.47 -2.58
N ALA A 57 -8.69 6.80 -2.52
CA ALA A 57 -9.76 6.02 -3.12
C ALA A 57 -10.71 6.93 -3.91
N VAL A 58 -11.35 6.40 -4.95
CA VAL A 58 -12.30 7.15 -5.78
C VAL A 58 -13.72 6.89 -5.28
N HIS A 59 -14.55 7.93 -5.19
CA HIS A 59 -15.96 7.77 -4.85
C HIS A 59 -16.67 6.94 -5.94
N PRO A 60 -17.53 5.96 -5.57
CA PRO A 60 -18.06 4.99 -6.54
C PRO A 60 -18.98 5.62 -7.60
N ASP A 61 -19.67 6.72 -7.24
CA ASP A 61 -20.63 7.38 -8.15
C ASP A 61 -20.06 8.62 -8.86
N ASP A 62 -18.88 9.12 -8.47
CA ASP A 62 -18.36 10.38 -8.97
C ASP A 62 -16.82 10.38 -8.97
N ALA A 63 -16.23 10.26 -10.16
CA ALA A 63 -14.78 10.26 -10.33
C ALA A 63 -14.10 11.58 -9.95
N MET A 64 -14.86 12.68 -9.81
CA MET A 64 -14.36 13.97 -9.31
C MET A 64 -14.39 14.07 -7.78
N GLN A 65 -14.90 13.05 -7.10
CA GLN A 65 -14.84 12.93 -5.65
C GLN A 65 -13.78 11.91 -5.26
N LEU A 66 -12.75 12.39 -4.55
CA LEU A 66 -11.60 11.59 -4.17
C LEU A 66 -11.42 11.60 -2.66
N TYR A 67 -11.24 10.42 -2.08
CA TYR A 67 -10.76 10.29 -0.72
C TYR A 67 -9.25 10.26 -0.74
N PHE A 68 -8.61 11.07 0.10
CA PHE A 68 -7.17 11.02 0.31
C PHE A 68 -6.86 10.82 1.79
N ALA A 69 -5.82 10.07 2.09
CA ALA A 69 -5.33 9.86 3.44
C ALA A 69 -3.91 10.41 3.64
N THR A 70 -3.67 10.98 4.81
CA THR A 70 -2.33 11.14 5.38
C THR A 70 -2.02 9.92 6.28
N SER A 71 -1.03 10.01 7.17
CA SER A 71 -0.81 8.98 8.19
C SER A 71 -1.87 8.95 9.29
N SER A 72 -2.71 9.99 9.44
CA SER A 72 -3.62 10.12 10.60
C SER A 72 -4.95 10.78 10.29
N GLU A 73 -5.18 11.20 9.05
CA GLU A 73 -6.39 11.91 8.65
C GLU A 73 -6.87 11.41 7.29
N VAL A 74 -8.18 11.50 7.07
CA VAL A 74 -8.82 11.18 5.80
C VAL A 74 -9.69 12.35 5.38
N PHE A 75 -9.61 12.70 4.11
CA PHE A 75 -10.29 13.86 3.54
C PHE A 75 -11.08 13.44 2.31
N LEU A 76 -12.27 14.03 2.13
CA LEU A 76 -13.00 13.97 0.87
C LEU A 76 -12.75 15.27 0.10
N PHE A 77 -12.31 15.12 -1.14
CA PHE A 77 -12.09 16.20 -2.09
C PHE A 77 -13.19 16.19 -3.14
N ASP A 78 -13.80 17.35 -3.39
CA ASP A 78 -14.66 17.61 -4.55
C ASP A 78 -13.89 18.48 -5.53
N LEU A 79 -13.36 17.84 -6.58
CA LEU A 79 -12.52 18.49 -7.58
C LEU A 79 -13.30 19.47 -8.48
N ASN A 80 -14.62 19.29 -8.62
CA ASN A 80 -15.44 20.23 -9.39
C ASN A 80 -15.58 21.56 -8.65
N LYS A 81 -15.66 21.51 -7.32
CA LYS A 81 -15.80 22.70 -6.47
C LYS A 81 -14.46 23.25 -5.96
N GLY A 82 -13.37 22.48 -6.07
CA GLY A 82 -12.09 22.82 -5.48
C GLY A 82 -12.15 22.86 -3.94
N THR A 83 -13.02 22.05 -3.34
CA THR A 83 -13.24 22.02 -1.89
C THR A 83 -12.83 20.68 -1.29
N HIS A 84 -12.48 20.68 0.00
CA HIS A 84 -12.22 19.46 0.74
C HIS A 84 -12.82 19.52 2.15
N GLU A 85 -13.17 18.35 2.68
CA GLU A 85 -13.61 18.18 4.07
C GLU A 85 -12.77 17.08 4.74
N ASN A 86 -12.30 17.34 5.97
CA ASN A 86 -11.73 16.30 6.83
C ASN A 86 -12.90 15.49 7.42
N LEU A 87 -12.85 14.16 7.30
CA LEU A 87 -13.92 13.27 7.76
C LEU A 87 -14.03 13.16 9.29
N GLN A 88 -13.08 13.75 10.04
CA GLN A 88 -13.04 13.78 11.51
C GLN A 88 -13.15 12.38 12.16
N ILE A 89 -12.56 11.38 11.52
CA ILE A 89 -12.55 10.00 12.04
C ILE A 89 -11.54 9.95 13.20
N PRO A 90 -11.97 9.66 14.44
CA PRO A 90 -11.09 9.73 15.60
C PRO A 90 -10.04 8.62 15.57
N ASN A 91 -8.94 8.81 16.32
CA ASN A 91 -7.95 7.76 16.62
C ASN A 91 -7.36 7.04 15.39
N LEU A 92 -7.16 7.76 14.27
CA LEU A 92 -6.41 7.22 13.13
C LEU A 92 -4.92 7.53 13.31
N THR A 93 -4.07 6.52 13.11
CA THR A 93 -2.61 6.65 13.19
C THR A 93 -1.92 5.56 12.38
N ASP A 94 -0.93 5.93 11.59
CA ASP A 94 -0.20 5.04 10.68
C ASP A 94 -1.14 4.40 9.64
N ILE A 95 -1.95 5.22 8.96
CA ILE A 95 -2.79 4.76 7.85
C ILE A 95 -1.89 4.35 6.68
N HIS A 96 -1.97 3.08 6.27
CA HIS A 96 -1.25 2.56 5.10
C HIS A 96 -2.05 2.76 3.80
N GLU A 97 -3.22 2.12 3.69
CA GLU A 97 -4.08 2.18 2.51
C GLU A 97 -5.55 2.34 2.89
N ILE A 98 -6.28 3.11 2.08
CA ILE A 98 -7.74 3.23 2.10
C ILE A 98 -8.34 2.62 0.83
N SER A 99 -9.52 2.04 0.93
CA SER A 99 -10.23 1.44 -0.20
C SER A 99 -11.74 1.62 -0.07
N ILE A 100 -12.45 1.69 -1.20
CA ILE A 100 -13.91 1.71 -1.24
C ILE A 100 -14.41 0.31 -1.56
N ILE A 101 -15.31 -0.22 -0.73
CA ILE A 101 -16.01 -1.49 -0.97
C ILE A 101 -17.50 -1.23 -0.71
N GLY A 102 -18.30 -1.23 -1.77
CA GLY A 102 -19.71 -0.83 -1.69
C GLY A 102 -19.84 0.64 -1.24
N GLU A 103 -20.57 0.88 -0.15
CA GLU A 103 -20.76 2.21 0.45
C GLU A 103 -19.80 2.49 1.63
N GLU A 104 -18.82 1.61 1.86
CA GLU A 104 -17.86 1.74 2.95
C GLU A 104 -16.48 2.17 2.42
N LEU A 105 -15.94 3.23 3.00
CA LEU A 105 -14.52 3.54 2.95
C LEU A 105 -13.81 2.79 4.07
N TRP A 106 -12.99 1.83 3.69
CA TRP A 106 -12.17 1.03 4.58
C TRP A 106 -10.80 1.66 4.76
N ILE A 107 -10.33 1.68 6.01
CA ILE A 107 -9.09 2.33 6.41
C ILE A 107 -8.26 1.32 7.21
N SER A 108 -7.04 1.06 6.74
CA SER A 108 -6.08 0.21 7.44
C SER A 108 -5.36 1.03 8.52
N ASN A 109 -5.79 0.95 9.79
CA ASN A 109 -5.25 1.74 10.89
C ASN A 109 -4.15 0.98 11.64
N THR A 110 -2.99 0.88 10.97
CA THR A 110 -1.95 -0.11 11.24
C THR A 110 -1.29 0.04 12.62
N LYS A 111 -1.23 1.25 13.20
CA LYS A 111 -0.66 1.46 14.53
C LYS A 111 -1.45 0.74 15.62
N HIS A 112 -2.77 0.70 15.45
CA HIS A 112 -3.73 0.18 16.41
C HIS A 112 -4.12 -1.27 16.13
N ASP A 113 -3.57 -1.88 15.07
CA ASP A 113 -3.98 -3.21 14.60
C ASP A 113 -5.51 -3.32 14.46
N GLU A 114 -6.13 -2.28 13.88
CA GLU A 114 -7.56 -2.25 13.60
C GLU A 114 -7.82 -1.88 12.13
N ILE A 115 -8.98 -2.25 11.64
CA ILE A 115 -9.55 -1.71 10.40
C ILE A 115 -10.81 -0.92 10.74
N VAL A 116 -10.99 0.21 10.06
CA VAL A 116 -12.13 1.11 10.30
C VAL A 116 -12.96 1.18 9.02
N SER A 117 -14.28 0.98 9.12
CA SER A 117 -15.20 1.27 8.04
C SER A 117 -15.94 2.58 8.31
N TYR A 118 -15.94 3.44 7.31
CA TYR A 118 -16.67 4.70 7.30
C TYR A 118 -17.74 4.64 6.22
N ASN A 119 -19.01 4.76 6.62
CA ASN A 119 -20.12 4.76 5.69
C ASN A 119 -20.21 6.11 5.00
N ILE A 120 -19.98 6.14 3.69
CA ILE A 120 -19.86 7.39 2.93
C ILE A 120 -21.19 8.13 2.78
N ARG A 121 -22.33 7.42 2.84
CA ARG A 121 -23.67 8.02 2.77
C ARG A 121 -24.11 8.61 4.10
N LYS A 122 -23.94 7.84 5.18
CA LYS A 122 -24.27 8.26 6.55
C LYS A 122 -23.26 9.27 7.11
N LYS A 123 -22.10 9.41 6.46
CA LYS A 123 -20.96 10.24 6.89
C LYS A 123 -20.51 9.91 8.32
N ALA A 124 -20.43 8.63 8.65
CA ALA A 124 -20.12 8.17 10.00
C ALA A 124 -19.31 6.88 10.00
N VAL A 125 -18.50 6.69 11.03
CA VAL A 125 -17.85 5.40 11.31
C VAL A 125 -18.94 4.36 11.62
N GLU A 126 -18.98 3.29 10.84
CA GLU A 126 -19.97 2.21 10.99
C GLU A 126 -19.43 1.10 11.88
N ARG A 127 -18.15 0.72 11.70
CA ARG A 127 -17.48 -0.24 12.59
C ARG A 127 -15.98 -0.01 12.69
N ARG A 128 -15.42 -0.45 13.81
CA ARG A 128 -13.98 -0.69 14.00
C ARG A 128 -13.83 -2.17 14.34
N VAL A 129 -12.92 -2.84 13.65
CA VAL A 129 -12.65 -4.26 13.87
C VAL A 129 -11.24 -4.38 14.40
N ASP A 130 -11.11 -4.85 15.63
CA ASP A 130 -9.83 -5.19 16.24
C ASP A 130 -9.29 -6.46 15.58
N LEU A 131 -8.06 -6.41 15.08
CA LEU A 131 -7.50 -7.55 14.37
C LEU A 131 -7.07 -8.68 15.32
N SER A 132 -6.90 -8.39 16.62
CA SER A 132 -6.62 -9.41 17.64
C SER A 132 -7.70 -10.48 17.72
N ASP A 133 -8.94 -10.18 17.31
CA ASP A 133 -10.04 -11.14 17.21
C ASP A 133 -9.77 -12.29 16.21
N PHE A 134 -8.82 -12.11 15.28
CA PHE A 134 -8.43 -13.14 14.30
C PHE A 134 -7.16 -13.90 14.68
N ALA A 135 -6.57 -13.63 15.85
CA ALA A 135 -5.32 -14.26 16.28
C ALA A 135 -5.49 -15.76 16.50
N SER A 136 -4.50 -16.57 16.08
CA SER A 136 -4.54 -18.00 16.42
C SER A 136 -4.29 -18.22 17.90
N SER A 137 -5.13 -19.04 18.52
CA SER A 137 -4.86 -19.68 19.80
C SER A 137 -3.79 -20.78 19.70
N SER A 138 -3.50 -21.29 18.50
CA SER A 138 -2.48 -22.31 18.27
C SER A 138 -1.08 -21.75 18.55
N ALA A 139 -0.34 -22.42 19.44
CA ALA A 139 1.09 -22.24 19.62
C ALA A 139 1.82 -22.81 18.38
N GLU A 140 1.79 -22.08 17.26
CA GLU A 140 2.69 -22.36 16.15
C GLU A 140 4.12 -22.11 16.64
N ASP A 141 4.88 -23.20 16.78
CA ASP A 141 6.31 -23.34 17.10
C ASP A 141 7.00 -22.04 17.51
N ILE A 142 6.71 -21.61 18.75
CA ILE A 142 7.55 -20.62 19.41
C ILE A 142 8.91 -21.29 19.56
N GLU A 143 9.90 -20.87 18.78
CA GLU A 143 11.30 -21.12 19.11
C GLU A 143 11.50 -20.58 20.54
N ASN A 144 11.41 -21.47 21.54
CA ASN A 144 11.68 -21.21 22.96
C ASN A 144 13.19 -20.99 23.18
N GLY A 145 13.83 -20.21 22.30
CA GLY A 145 15.18 -19.74 22.47
C GLY A 145 15.20 -18.61 23.50
N GLU A 146 16.18 -18.62 24.39
CA GLU A 146 16.41 -17.52 25.31
C GLU A 146 16.53 -16.19 24.54
N GLY A 147 15.73 -15.19 24.92
CA GLY A 147 15.78 -13.85 24.35
C GLY A 147 14.84 -13.57 23.18
N VAL A 148 13.82 -14.39 22.91
CA VAL A 148 12.74 -14.04 21.96
C VAL A 148 11.55 -13.45 22.71
N GLU A 149 11.15 -12.23 22.35
CA GLU A 149 9.92 -11.59 22.83
C GLU A 149 8.85 -11.70 21.75
N VAL A 150 7.66 -12.19 22.11
CA VAL A 150 6.52 -12.27 21.19
C VAL A 150 5.64 -11.06 21.44
N VAL A 151 5.39 -10.27 20.40
CA VAL A 151 4.45 -9.14 20.44
C VAL A 151 3.28 -9.48 19.55
N ASP A 152 2.06 -9.38 20.08
CA ASP A 152 0.86 -9.53 19.27
C ASP A 152 0.72 -8.31 18.35
N LYS A 153 0.85 -8.54 17.05
CA LYS A 153 0.81 -7.49 16.01
C LYS A 153 0.53 -8.08 14.63
N PHE A 154 -0.56 -7.66 14.00
CA PHE A 154 -0.91 -8.05 12.63
C PHE A 154 -0.18 -7.18 11.60
N HIS A 155 -0.17 -5.86 11.83
CA HIS A 155 0.27 -4.83 10.88
C HIS A 155 -0.46 -5.00 9.53
N CYS A 156 -1.74 -4.59 9.52
CA CYS A 156 -2.58 -4.59 8.32
C CYS A 156 -2.23 -3.44 7.39
N ASN A 157 -1.99 -3.76 6.12
CA ASN A 157 -1.62 -2.77 5.11
C ASN A 157 -2.75 -2.41 4.15
N LEU A 158 -3.69 -3.33 3.93
CA LEU A 158 -4.77 -3.15 2.96
C LEU A 158 -6.02 -3.94 3.38
N VAL A 159 -7.18 -3.32 3.22
CA VAL A 159 -8.49 -3.98 3.15
C VAL A 159 -8.95 -4.04 1.69
N PHE A 160 -9.39 -5.19 1.20
CA PHE A 160 -9.82 -5.35 -0.20
C PHE A 160 -10.96 -6.36 -0.35
N GLN A 161 -11.67 -6.31 -1.48
CA GLN A 161 -12.69 -7.29 -1.83
C GLN A 161 -12.11 -8.38 -2.74
N GLY A 162 -12.33 -9.64 -2.38
CA GLY A 162 -11.91 -10.81 -3.14
C GLY A 162 -12.82 -11.12 -4.34
N TYR A 163 -12.42 -12.08 -5.18
CA TYR A 163 -13.25 -12.56 -6.30
C TYR A 163 -14.56 -13.20 -5.86
N ASP A 164 -14.59 -13.78 -4.66
CA ASP A 164 -15.76 -14.36 -4.02
C ASP A 164 -16.64 -13.32 -3.29
N GLN A 165 -16.39 -12.02 -3.52
CA GLN A 165 -17.10 -10.88 -2.94
C GLN A 165 -16.92 -10.69 -1.43
N HIS A 166 -16.15 -11.55 -0.77
CA HIS A 166 -15.81 -11.40 0.63
C HIS A 166 -14.78 -10.29 0.85
N VAL A 167 -14.76 -9.74 2.07
CA VAL A 167 -13.77 -8.76 2.48
C VAL A 167 -12.55 -9.45 3.08
N TYR A 168 -11.37 -8.98 2.68
CA TYR A 168 -10.08 -9.50 3.09
C TYR A 168 -9.20 -8.39 3.64
N ILE A 169 -8.26 -8.79 4.50
CA ILE A 169 -7.14 -7.97 4.93
C ILE A 169 -5.81 -8.59 4.50
N LEU A 170 -4.86 -7.75 4.10
CA LEU A 170 -3.47 -8.11 3.88
C LEU A 170 -2.64 -7.71 5.10
N VAL A 171 -1.97 -8.68 5.73
CA VAL A 171 -1.26 -8.49 7.00
C VAL A 171 0.17 -9.01 6.92
N HIS A 172 1.08 -8.41 7.71
CA HIS A 172 2.44 -8.95 7.86
C HIS A 172 2.48 -10.25 8.67
N HIS A 173 1.50 -10.45 9.56
CA HIS A 173 1.45 -11.61 10.45
C HIS A 173 0.04 -12.20 10.51
N THR A 174 -0.23 -13.29 9.78
CA THR A 174 -1.57 -13.92 9.74
C THR A 174 -1.95 -14.62 11.04
N SER A 175 -0.97 -14.99 11.87
CA SER A 175 -1.22 -15.52 13.22
C SER A 175 -1.49 -14.45 14.27
N GLY A 176 -1.25 -13.17 13.92
CA GLY A 176 -1.29 -12.06 14.86
C GLY A 176 -0.06 -11.95 15.76
N ARG A 177 1.00 -12.73 15.53
CA ARG A 177 2.21 -12.75 16.37
C ARG A 177 3.46 -12.32 15.61
N GLN A 178 4.20 -11.38 16.18
CA GLN A 178 5.52 -10.94 15.71
C GLN A 178 6.59 -11.36 16.72
N LEU A 179 7.55 -12.19 16.28
CA LEU A 179 8.71 -12.55 17.11
C LEU A 179 9.80 -11.47 16.99
N ILE A 180 10.29 -11.00 18.13
CA ILE A 180 11.37 -10.03 18.27
C ILE A 180 12.52 -10.70 19.01
N LYS A 181 13.63 -11.01 18.32
CA LYS A 181 14.84 -11.56 18.96
C LYS A 181 15.65 -10.44 19.61
N ARG A 182 15.78 -10.44 20.94
CA ARG A 182 16.50 -9.43 21.76
C ARG A 182 18.01 -9.37 21.48
N ILE A 183 18.63 -10.47 21.07
CA ILE A 183 20.10 -10.54 20.83
C ILE A 183 20.51 -9.78 19.55
N ALA A 184 19.58 -9.57 18.62
CA ALA A 184 19.84 -8.80 17.39
C ALA A 184 19.09 -7.46 17.41
N GLN A 185 19.42 -6.60 18.37
CA GLN A 185 18.84 -5.27 18.60
C GLN A 185 18.91 -4.28 17.42
N LYS A 186 19.24 -4.71 16.18
CA LYS A 186 19.33 -3.77 15.06
C LYS A 186 18.89 -4.23 13.66
N PHE A 187 18.65 -5.51 13.33
CA PHE A 187 18.52 -5.82 11.89
C PHE A 187 17.52 -6.86 11.40
N ILE A 188 16.92 -7.75 12.21
CA ILE A 188 16.04 -8.78 11.66
C ILE A 188 14.81 -8.97 12.53
N LYS A 189 13.75 -8.18 12.27
CA LYS A 189 12.39 -8.59 12.63
C LYS A 189 12.10 -9.86 11.83
N SER A 190 11.77 -10.99 12.45
CA SER A 190 11.26 -12.13 11.69
C SER A 190 9.89 -11.75 11.16
N GLN A 191 9.82 -11.39 9.88
CA GLN A 191 8.60 -11.05 9.17
C GLN A 191 8.22 -12.32 8.43
N GLY A 192 7.40 -13.21 9.01
CA GLY A 192 7.39 -14.60 8.54
C GLY A 192 6.13 -15.40 8.83
N ASN A 193 4.96 -14.88 8.46
CA ASN A 193 3.81 -15.65 7.97
C ASN A 193 2.79 -14.70 7.32
N GLY A 194 3.27 -13.66 6.62
CA GLY A 194 2.42 -12.68 5.97
C GLY A 194 1.50 -13.34 4.94
N GLY A 195 0.32 -12.76 4.76
CA GLY A 195 -0.72 -13.39 3.98
C GLY A 195 -2.02 -12.62 4.09
N VAL A 196 -3.13 -13.31 3.81
CA VAL A 196 -4.45 -12.69 3.79
C VAL A 196 -5.40 -13.39 4.75
N VAL A 197 -6.32 -12.62 5.32
CA VAL A 197 -7.38 -13.14 6.19
C VAL A 197 -8.72 -12.67 5.63
N ASN A 198 -9.64 -13.60 5.40
CA ASN A 198 -11.03 -13.29 5.08
C ASN A 198 -11.73 -12.90 6.38
N ILE A 199 -12.21 -11.66 6.49
CA ILE A 199 -12.75 -11.16 7.77
C ILE A 199 -14.17 -11.68 8.04
N ASP A 200 -14.90 -12.08 6.99
CA ASP A 200 -16.27 -12.58 7.12
C ASP A 200 -16.29 -14.03 7.67
N THR A 201 -15.35 -14.85 7.20
CA THR A 201 -15.24 -16.28 7.54
C THR A 201 -14.13 -16.59 8.54
N GLN A 202 -13.30 -15.58 8.87
CA GLN A 202 -12.07 -15.71 9.66
C GLN A 202 -11.04 -16.69 9.06
N ARG A 203 -11.21 -17.10 7.80
CA ARG A 203 -10.29 -18.03 7.14
C ARG A 203 -8.98 -17.32 6.82
N ARG A 204 -7.87 -17.94 7.22
CA ARG A 204 -6.50 -17.43 7.05
C ARG A 204 -5.79 -18.16 5.92
N TYR A 205 -5.00 -17.42 5.15
CA TYR A 205 -4.15 -17.92 4.09
C TYR A 205 -2.70 -17.45 4.39
N PRO A 206 -1.90 -18.25 5.10
CA PRO A 206 -0.50 -17.93 5.38
C PRO A 206 0.35 -18.16 4.12
N LEU A 207 0.63 -17.09 3.39
CA LEU A 207 1.32 -17.15 2.09
C LEU A 207 2.83 -16.95 2.19
N ASN A 208 3.35 -16.90 3.43
CA ASN A 208 4.76 -16.72 3.76
C ASN A 208 5.38 -15.45 3.13
N PHE A 209 4.57 -14.40 2.99
CA PHE A 209 5.08 -13.11 2.55
C PHE A 209 5.95 -12.47 3.63
N LYS A 210 6.90 -11.66 3.17
CA LYS A 210 7.77 -10.82 3.99
C LYS A 210 7.42 -9.37 3.75
N ALA A 211 6.75 -8.75 4.71
CA ALA A 211 6.26 -7.38 4.63
C ALA A 211 5.43 -7.11 3.35
N PRO A 212 4.29 -7.79 3.15
CA PRO A 212 3.45 -7.59 1.97
C PRO A 212 2.72 -6.24 2.02
N HIS A 213 2.66 -5.49 0.92
CA HIS A 213 2.12 -4.10 0.95
C HIS A 213 0.79 -3.87 0.22
N SER A 214 0.50 -4.58 -0.87
CA SER A 214 -0.80 -4.46 -1.54
C SER A 214 -1.17 -5.73 -2.31
N VAL A 215 -2.47 -5.84 -2.59
CA VAL A 215 -3.10 -6.87 -3.42
C VAL A 215 -3.93 -6.17 -4.49
N ARG A 216 -3.91 -6.70 -5.72
CA ARG A 216 -4.84 -6.34 -6.80
C ARG A 216 -5.42 -7.59 -7.46
N CYS A 217 -6.69 -7.50 -7.82
CA CYS A 217 -7.40 -8.50 -8.60
C CYS A 217 -7.22 -8.18 -10.08
N ILE A 218 -6.44 -8.99 -10.82
CA ILE A 218 -6.08 -8.75 -12.21
C ILE A 218 -6.31 -10.04 -13.00
N ASN A 219 -7.15 -10.00 -14.03
CA ASN A 219 -7.34 -11.12 -14.97
C ASN A 219 -7.55 -12.49 -14.27
N ASP A 220 -8.48 -12.56 -13.31
CA ASP A 220 -8.78 -13.74 -12.49
C ASP A 220 -7.64 -14.24 -11.56
N GLU A 221 -6.71 -13.35 -11.23
CA GLU A 221 -5.55 -13.62 -10.38
C GLU A 221 -5.37 -12.56 -9.29
N TYR A 222 -4.79 -12.95 -8.17
CA TYR A 222 -4.32 -12.01 -7.15
C TYR A 222 -2.85 -11.69 -7.36
N TRP A 223 -2.55 -10.41 -7.51
CA TRP A 223 -1.20 -9.88 -7.66
C TRP A 223 -0.80 -9.19 -6.36
N VAL A 224 0.22 -9.70 -5.68
CA VAL A 224 0.59 -9.31 -4.32
C VAL A 224 2.06 -8.90 -4.26
N PHE A 225 2.37 -7.71 -3.74
CA PHE A 225 3.77 -7.37 -3.46
C PHE A 225 4.26 -8.10 -2.21
N ASP A 226 5.26 -8.96 -2.40
CA ASP A 226 6.07 -9.56 -1.35
C ASP A 226 7.37 -8.74 -1.20
N SER A 227 7.22 -7.56 -0.60
CA SER A 227 8.20 -6.47 -0.71
C SER A 227 9.53 -6.78 -0.06
N GLY A 228 9.56 -7.62 0.97
CA GLY A 228 10.79 -8.05 1.64
C GLY A 228 11.61 -9.06 0.84
N HIS A 229 11.02 -9.67 -0.18
CA HIS A 229 11.70 -10.50 -1.18
C HIS A 229 11.95 -9.76 -2.51
N PHE A 230 11.47 -8.52 -2.65
CA PHE A 230 11.50 -7.76 -3.91
C PHE A 230 10.76 -8.45 -5.04
N GLU A 231 9.62 -9.04 -4.70
CA GLU A 231 8.83 -9.84 -5.62
C GLU A 231 7.39 -9.31 -5.70
N LEU A 232 6.80 -9.44 -6.89
CA LEU A 232 5.38 -9.39 -7.13
C LEU A 232 4.91 -10.82 -7.44
N LYS A 233 4.18 -11.41 -6.50
CA LYS A 233 3.70 -12.79 -6.57
C LYS A 233 2.28 -12.82 -7.12
N VAL A 234 2.03 -13.77 -8.02
CA VAL A 234 0.74 -13.98 -8.68
C VAL A 234 0.14 -15.29 -8.19
N PHE A 235 -1.12 -15.24 -7.78
CA PHE A 235 -1.90 -16.38 -7.30
C PHE A 235 -3.19 -16.53 -8.08
N ASN A 236 -3.72 -17.76 -8.19
CA ASN A 236 -5.10 -17.95 -8.67
C ASN A 236 -6.11 -17.57 -7.56
N LYS A 237 -7.41 -17.70 -7.88
CA LYS A 237 -8.53 -17.41 -6.95
C LYS A 237 -8.52 -18.24 -5.66
N ASP A 238 -7.88 -19.41 -5.70
CA ASP A 238 -7.74 -20.32 -4.55
C ASP A 238 -6.46 -20.06 -3.74
N TRP A 239 -5.78 -18.93 -3.98
CA TRP A 239 -4.51 -18.54 -3.36
C TRP A 239 -3.36 -19.53 -3.62
N GLN A 240 -3.41 -20.27 -4.73
CA GLN A 240 -2.30 -21.11 -5.18
C GLN A 240 -1.33 -20.27 -6.01
N TRP A 241 -0.05 -20.34 -5.68
CA TRP A 241 1.01 -19.61 -6.37
C TRP A 241 1.11 -20.03 -7.85
N LYS A 242 1.24 -19.05 -8.75
CA LYS A 242 1.39 -19.24 -10.20
C LYS A 242 2.72 -18.71 -10.72
N LYS A 243 3.09 -17.49 -10.32
CA LYS A 243 4.20 -16.76 -10.92
C LYS A 243 4.83 -15.79 -9.91
N THR A 244 6.06 -15.41 -10.22
CA THR A 244 6.82 -14.38 -9.52
C THR A 244 7.42 -13.43 -10.55
N ILE A 245 7.36 -12.13 -10.30
CA ILE A 245 7.95 -11.05 -11.09
C ILE A 245 8.88 -10.25 -10.17
N ASP A 246 10.12 -10.01 -10.59
CA ASP A 246 11.11 -9.26 -9.81
C ASP A 246 10.81 -7.76 -9.87
N THR A 247 10.62 -7.13 -8.71
CA THR A 247 10.32 -5.70 -8.60
C THR A 247 11.58 -4.83 -8.46
N LYS A 248 12.77 -5.42 -8.47
CA LYS A 248 14.10 -4.79 -8.28
C LYS A 248 14.28 -4.02 -6.96
N GLY A 249 13.26 -4.01 -6.11
CA GLY A 249 13.14 -3.16 -4.92
C GLY A 249 11.90 -3.44 -4.12
N PHE A 250 11.63 -2.61 -3.11
CA PHE A 250 10.47 -2.79 -2.24
C PHE A 250 9.18 -2.38 -2.97
N GLY A 251 8.42 -3.35 -3.46
CA GLY A 251 7.07 -3.12 -3.99
C GLY A 251 6.13 -2.55 -2.93
N ARG A 252 5.21 -1.66 -3.30
CA ARG A 252 4.36 -0.92 -2.35
C ARG A 252 2.89 -1.01 -2.74
N GLY A 253 2.47 -0.14 -3.64
CA GLY A 253 1.13 -0.13 -4.23
C GLY A 253 1.21 -0.07 -5.75
N GLY A 254 0.10 -0.36 -6.41
CA GLY A 254 0.05 -0.36 -7.86
C GLY A 254 -1.37 -0.36 -8.38
N GLU A 255 -1.51 -0.05 -9.67
CA GLU A 255 -2.80 -0.02 -10.34
C GLU A 255 -2.75 -0.71 -11.69
N TYR A 256 -3.84 -1.42 -12.02
CA TYR A 256 -3.98 -2.14 -13.27
C TYR A 256 -4.83 -1.34 -14.26
N SER A 257 -4.30 -1.12 -15.47
CA SER A 257 -5.08 -0.64 -16.61
C SER A 257 -5.47 -1.84 -17.48
N ALA A 258 -6.77 -2.19 -17.45
CA ALA A 258 -7.34 -3.20 -18.34
C ALA A 258 -7.24 -2.80 -19.82
N ALA A 259 -7.40 -1.50 -20.13
CA ALA A 259 -7.35 -0.99 -21.50
C ALA A 259 -5.99 -1.22 -22.17
N THR A 260 -4.90 -1.19 -21.40
CA THR A 260 -3.54 -1.44 -21.92
C THR A 260 -2.96 -2.78 -21.49
N ASN A 261 -3.70 -3.57 -20.71
CA ASN A 261 -3.24 -4.80 -20.06
C ASN A 261 -1.88 -4.61 -19.34
N ARG A 262 -1.77 -3.50 -18.61
CA ARG A 262 -0.54 -3.10 -17.90
C ARG A 262 -0.79 -2.86 -16.43
N TYR A 263 0.14 -3.32 -15.61
CA TYR A 263 0.18 -3.03 -14.19
C TYR A 263 1.30 -2.04 -13.89
N TYR A 264 0.96 -0.94 -13.23
CA TYR A 264 1.90 0.11 -12.83
C TYR A 264 2.28 -0.10 -11.37
N ALA A 265 3.45 -0.68 -11.16
CA ALA A 265 3.97 -1.08 -9.86
C ALA A 265 4.82 0.03 -9.23
N GLY A 266 4.41 0.55 -8.09
CA GLY A 266 5.21 1.46 -7.27
C GLY A 266 6.29 0.71 -6.50
N VAL A 267 7.55 1.09 -6.71
CA VAL A 267 8.72 0.48 -6.10
C VAL A 267 9.54 1.53 -5.37
N SER A 268 9.74 1.32 -4.07
CA SER A 268 10.61 2.17 -3.27
C SER A 268 12.08 1.79 -3.39
N ALA A 269 12.94 2.80 -3.30
CA ALA A 269 14.38 2.66 -3.29
C ALA A 269 14.88 1.67 -2.22
N THR A 270 15.97 0.98 -2.51
CA THR A 270 16.63 0.09 -1.54
C THR A 270 17.28 0.94 -0.45
N ARG A 271 16.83 0.79 0.79
CA ARG A 271 17.35 1.58 1.91
C ARG A 271 18.83 1.27 2.18
N LYS A 272 19.64 2.30 2.47
CA LYS A 272 21.08 2.18 2.75
C LYS A 272 21.44 1.06 3.71
N ARG A 273 20.69 0.92 4.80
CA ARG A 273 20.91 -0.10 5.84
C ARG A 273 20.73 -1.55 5.35
N TYR A 274 20.07 -1.75 4.21
CA TYR A 274 19.88 -3.07 3.62
C TYR A 274 20.89 -3.35 2.49
N LEU A 275 21.62 -2.36 1.98
CA LEU A 275 22.60 -2.56 0.91
C LEU A 275 23.68 -3.59 1.28
N GLY A 276 24.13 -3.59 2.54
CA GLY A 276 25.11 -4.58 3.03
C GLY A 276 24.57 -6.02 3.18
N LEU A 277 23.27 -6.22 3.05
CA LEU A 277 22.64 -7.56 3.05
C LEU A 277 22.55 -8.16 1.65
N PHE A 278 22.90 -7.40 0.60
CA PHE A 278 22.83 -7.83 -0.79
C PHE A 278 24.23 -7.84 -1.42
N PRO A 279 24.78 -9.02 -1.75
CA PRO A 279 26.05 -9.09 -2.48
C PRO A 279 25.89 -8.46 -3.87
N GLY A 280 26.57 -7.32 -4.11
CA GLY A 280 26.67 -6.69 -5.43
C GLY A 280 25.46 -5.87 -5.90
N GLY A 281 24.54 -5.50 -5.01
CA GLY A 281 23.34 -4.74 -5.39
C GLY A 281 23.59 -3.24 -5.56
N ASP A 282 23.31 -2.71 -6.75
CA ASP A 282 23.22 -1.27 -6.99
C ASP A 282 21.99 -0.69 -6.27
N ALA A 283 22.13 0.50 -5.69
CA ALA A 283 20.99 1.22 -5.13
C ALA A 283 20.02 1.60 -6.25
N ILE A 284 18.79 1.09 -6.19
CA ILE A 284 17.73 1.47 -7.11
C ILE A 284 16.99 2.72 -6.61
N PRO A 285 16.56 3.63 -7.50
CA PRO A 285 15.77 4.80 -7.13
C PRO A 285 14.32 4.42 -6.83
N ASN A 286 13.56 5.37 -6.26
CA ASN A 286 12.10 5.29 -6.27
C ASN A 286 11.62 5.30 -7.73
N MET A 287 10.72 4.38 -8.10
CA MET A 287 10.29 4.23 -9.48
C MET A 287 8.89 3.62 -9.61
N VAL A 288 8.26 3.86 -10.76
CA VAL A 288 7.16 3.05 -11.26
C VAL A 288 7.72 2.04 -12.26
N GLN A 289 7.50 0.75 -12.01
CA GLN A 289 7.74 -0.30 -12.99
C GLN A 289 6.47 -0.59 -13.76
N VAL A 290 6.55 -0.65 -15.09
CA VAL A 290 5.42 -1.03 -15.93
C VAL A 290 5.55 -2.50 -16.25
N VAL A 291 4.56 -3.28 -15.85
CA VAL A 291 4.50 -4.72 -16.08
C VAL A 291 3.46 -4.99 -17.16
N ASP A 292 3.84 -5.73 -18.20
CA ASP A 292 2.90 -6.35 -19.11
C ASP A 292 2.23 -7.52 -18.38
N ALA A 293 0.92 -7.40 -18.13
CA ALA A 293 0.19 -8.37 -17.34
C ALA A 293 0.00 -9.71 -18.07
N GLY A 294 -0.03 -9.71 -19.41
CA GLY A 294 -0.15 -10.93 -20.21
C GLY A 294 1.17 -11.69 -20.30
N ALA A 295 2.29 -10.97 -20.35
CA ALA A 295 3.62 -11.57 -20.43
C ALA A 295 4.29 -11.80 -19.06
N TYR A 296 3.73 -11.27 -17.97
CA TYR A 296 4.31 -11.27 -16.62
C TYR A 296 5.74 -10.71 -16.60
N LYS A 297 5.97 -9.62 -17.34
CA LYS A 297 7.31 -9.03 -17.51
C LYS A 297 7.30 -7.53 -17.30
N VAL A 298 8.32 -7.04 -16.58
CA VAL A 298 8.63 -5.61 -16.55
C VAL A 298 9.10 -5.19 -17.94
N ILE A 299 8.40 -4.22 -18.54
CA ILE A 299 8.68 -3.71 -19.89
C ILE A 299 9.22 -2.28 -19.90
N ASP A 300 9.10 -1.56 -18.78
CA ASP A 300 9.51 -0.16 -18.67
C ASP A 300 9.68 0.24 -17.21
N THR A 301 10.42 1.32 -16.97
CA THR A 301 10.63 1.90 -15.63
C THR A 301 10.70 3.41 -15.71
N VAL A 302 10.05 4.10 -14.78
CA VAL A 302 10.05 5.56 -14.68
C VAL A 302 10.49 5.97 -13.28
N ALA A 303 11.57 6.74 -13.17
CA ALA A 303 12.03 7.24 -11.88
C ALA A 303 11.05 8.26 -11.30
N VAL A 304 10.85 8.20 -9.99
CA VAL A 304 10.00 9.14 -9.23
C VAL A 304 10.91 9.98 -8.34
N PRO A 305 11.07 11.28 -8.63
CA PRO A 305 11.94 12.15 -7.85
C PRO A 305 11.25 12.65 -6.58
N ASN A 306 12.03 13.28 -5.70
CA ASN A 306 11.53 14.07 -4.56
C ASN A 306 10.55 13.34 -3.62
N VAL A 307 10.72 12.03 -3.48
CA VAL A 307 10.08 11.19 -2.46
C VAL A 307 11.14 10.24 -1.91
N GLU A 308 10.97 9.79 -0.67
CA GLU A 308 11.86 8.79 -0.08
C GLU A 308 11.28 7.39 -0.17
N GLN A 309 9.95 7.32 -0.15
CA GLN A 309 9.17 6.10 -0.27
C GLN A 309 8.00 6.34 -1.21
N ILE A 310 7.73 5.39 -2.10
CA ILE A 310 6.45 5.30 -2.81
C ILE A 310 5.46 4.57 -1.89
N ASN A 311 4.28 5.14 -1.71
CA ASN A 311 3.21 4.51 -0.94
C ASN A 311 2.24 3.79 -1.87
N ASN A 312 1.80 4.44 -2.95
CA ASN A 312 0.88 3.83 -3.90
C ASN A 312 0.93 4.47 -5.29
N VAL A 313 0.34 3.82 -6.28
CA VAL A 313 0.26 4.27 -7.68
C VAL A 313 -1.17 4.06 -8.17
N TYR A 314 -1.70 5.02 -8.93
CA TYR A 314 -3.07 5.02 -9.46
C TYR A 314 -3.09 5.41 -10.94
N CYS A 315 -4.08 4.90 -11.68
CA CYS A 315 -4.37 5.32 -13.05
C CYS A 315 -5.57 6.26 -13.05
N LEU A 316 -5.35 7.54 -13.36
CA LEU A 316 -6.40 8.56 -13.38
C LEU A 316 -6.81 8.90 -14.81
N ASP A 317 -8.09 9.21 -15.01
CA ASP A 317 -8.53 9.92 -16.22
C ASP A 317 -7.85 11.28 -16.33
N THR A 318 -7.48 11.67 -17.55
CA THR A 318 -6.86 12.98 -17.78
C THR A 318 -7.70 14.13 -17.21
N ALA A 319 -9.04 14.05 -17.29
CA ALA A 319 -9.91 15.08 -16.73
C ALA A 319 -9.75 15.25 -15.19
N VAL A 320 -9.66 14.13 -14.46
CA VAL A 320 -9.44 14.13 -13.01
C VAL A 320 -8.03 14.63 -12.69
N ALA A 321 -7.03 14.15 -13.43
CA ALA A 321 -5.64 14.58 -13.27
C ALA A 321 -5.45 16.08 -13.53
N THR A 322 -6.11 16.62 -14.57
CA THR A 322 -6.11 18.05 -14.86
C THR A 322 -6.74 18.84 -13.71
N LYS A 323 -7.87 18.39 -13.17
CA LYS A 323 -8.49 19.05 -12.02
C LYS A 323 -7.63 19.02 -10.75
N LEU A 324 -6.89 17.93 -10.51
CA LEU A 324 -5.93 17.87 -9.41
C LEU A 324 -4.80 18.90 -9.57
N LEU A 325 -4.34 19.15 -10.80
CA LEU A 325 -3.31 20.16 -11.08
C LEU A 325 -3.81 21.60 -10.93
N GLU A 326 -5.13 21.81 -10.88
CA GLU A 326 -5.77 23.13 -10.70
C GLU A 326 -6.01 23.51 -9.23
N LEU A 327 -5.84 22.57 -8.29
CA LEU A 327 -6.00 22.81 -6.84
C LEU A 327 -4.92 23.73 -6.26
#